data_AF-A0A821ZRK1-F1
#
_entry.id   AF-A0A821ZRK1-F1
#
_cell.length_a   1.000
_cell.length_b   1.000
_cell.length_c   1.000
_cell.angle_alpha   90.00
_cell.angle_beta   90.00
_cell.angle_gamma   90.00
#
_symmetry.space_group_name_H-M   'P 1'
#
loop_
_entity.id
_entity.type
_entity.pdbx_description
1 polymer ?
#
loop_
_entity_poly.entity_id
_entity_poly.type
_entity_poly.pdbx_seq_one_letter_code
_entity_poly.pdbx_strand_id
1 'polypeptide(L)'
;MSHTSDNTSDLGLNHRGGPPGFVRAYEENGNTFIVIPDFSGNRFYQSLGNIESDRVAGVVFPCFTTGDMLHVTGIAENIYDDEAERIMPRVTLITRIKLTGHVWIKEALNLELLAPEEYSPYNPPVHYLAIELEKMGKPAKPDNSRATLLDIKKLTKNISRFTFELEKKVTFKPGGY
;
A
#
# COMPACT_ATOMS: atom_id res chain seq x y z
N MET A 1 -37.23 14.45 -14.90
CA MET A 1 -37.76 13.11 -14.60
C MET A 1 -36.74 12.38 -13.76
N SER A 2 -37.12 12.02 -12.54
CA SER A 2 -36.30 11.32 -11.56
C SER A 2 -36.22 9.83 -11.92
N HIS A 3 -35.02 9.31 -12.16
CA HIS A 3 -34.80 7.86 -12.19
C HIS A 3 -34.15 7.44 -10.87
N THR A 4 -35.01 7.03 -9.93
CA THR A 4 -34.67 6.10 -8.85
C THR A 4 -34.63 4.71 -9.46
N SER A 5 -33.44 4.13 -9.57
CA SER A 5 -33.23 2.70 -9.81
C SER A 5 -32.46 2.12 -8.63
N ASP A 6 -33.09 1.15 -7.98
CA ASP A 6 -32.60 0.35 -6.86
C ASP A 6 -31.20 -0.24 -7.08
N ASN A 7 -30.40 -0.28 -6.01
CA ASN A 7 -29.21 -1.14 -5.81
C ASN A 7 -28.42 -1.53 -7.07
N THR A 8 -27.78 -0.56 -7.71
CA THR A 8 -26.74 -0.85 -8.72
C THR A 8 -25.39 -0.76 -8.00
N SER A 9 -24.67 -1.88 -7.90
CA SER A 9 -23.27 -1.83 -7.46
C SER A 9 -22.48 -1.01 -8.50
N ASP A 10 -21.93 0.12 -8.06
CA ASP A 10 -21.18 1.00 -8.95
C ASP A 10 -19.76 0.42 -9.12
N LEU A 11 -19.53 -0.26 -10.25
CA LEU A 11 -18.27 -0.93 -10.54
C LEU A 11 -17.21 0.11 -10.92
N GLY A 12 -16.40 0.54 -9.95
CA GLY A 12 -15.24 1.38 -10.23
C GLY A 12 -14.00 0.57 -10.60
N LEU A 13 -13.28 1.01 -11.64
CA LEU A 13 -11.98 0.50 -12.03
C LEU A 13 -10.90 1.53 -11.71
N ASN A 14 -9.86 1.11 -11.00
CA ASN A 14 -8.72 1.96 -10.67
C ASN A 14 -7.40 1.22 -10.92
N HIS A 15 -6.41 1.93 -11.46
CA HIS A 15 -5.05 1.42 -11.53
C HIS A 15 -4.30 1.80 -10.27
N ARG A 16 -3.54 0.87 -9.68
CA ARG A 16 -2.68 1.13 -8.52
C ARG A 16 -1.23 0.85 -8.89
N GLY A 17 -0.40 1.87 -8.81
CA GLY A 17 1.04 1.80 -9.08
C GLY A 17 1.85 1.93 -7.80
N GLY A 18 3.05 1.35 -7.79
CA GLY A 18 3.95 1.43 -6.65
C GLY A 18 5.29 0.76 -6.93
N PRO A 19 6.26 0.88 -6.01
CA PRO A 19 7.54 0.17 -6.12
C PRO A 19 7.33 -1.36 -6.12
N PRO A 20 8.17 -2.13 -6.81
CA PRO A 20 8.13 -3.60 -6.74
C PRO A 20 8.04 -4.10 -5.29
N GLY A 21 7.03 -4.93 -5.01
CA GLY A 21 6.76 -5.46 -3.67
C GLY A 21 5.88 -4.58 -2.78
N PHE A 22 5.29 -3.49 -3.28
CA PHE A 22 4.30 -2.72 -2.50
C PHE A 22 3.05 -3.53 -2.15
N VAL A 23 2.66 -4.47 -3.01
CA VAL A 23 1.62 -5.46 -2.74
C VAL A 23 2.25 -6.65 -2.04
N ARG A 24 1.67 -7.07 -0.91
CA ARG A 24 2.13 -8.19 -0.10
C ARG A 24 1.07 -9.27 -0.01
N ALA A 25 1.48 -10.51 0.18
CA ALA A 25 0.58 -11.63 0.39
C ALA A 25 0.93 -12.38 1.67
N TYR A 26 -0.08 -12.91 2.35
CA TYR A 26 0.11 -13.77 3.51
C TYR A 26 -1.01 -14.80 3.64
N GLU A 27 -0.77 -15.82 4.45
CA GLU A 27 -1.77 -16.83 4.80
C GLU A 27 -2.17 -16.69 6.27
N GLU A 28 -3.46 -16.81 6.52
CA GLU A 28 -4.04 -16.81 7.86
C GLU A 28 -5.25 -17.74 7.89
N ASN A 29 -5.26 -18.68 8.84
CA ASN A 29 -6.34 -19.65 9.03
C ASN A 29 -6.73 -20.41 7.75
N GLY A 30 -5.74 -20.77 6.92
CA GLY A 30 -5.95 -21.50 5.66
C GLY A 30 -6.51 -20.64 4.51
N ASN A 31 -6.55 -19.32 4.67
CA ASN A 31 -6.95 -18.40 3.60
C ASN A 31 -5.76 -17.55 3.16
N THR A 32 -5.70 -17.25 1.87
CA THR A 32 -4.70 -16.33 1.29
C THR A 32 -5.27 -14.92 1.24
N PHE A 33 -4.46 -13.96 1.69
CA PHE A 33 -4.78 -12.55 1.67
C PHE A 33 -3.73 -11.78 0.87
N ILE A 34 -4.20 -10.78 0.13
CA ILE A 34 -3.35 -9.74 -0.46
C ILE A 34 -3.59 -8.44 0.29
N VAL A 35 -2.51 -7.70 0.55
CA VAL A 35 -2.54 -6.39 1.21
C VAL A 35 -1.95 -5.35 0.27
N ILE A 36 -2.71 -4.28 0.05
CA ILE A 36 -2.33 -3.15 -0.80
C ILE A 36 -2.33 -1.90 0.08
N PRO A 37 -1.17 -1.30 0.37
CA PRO A 37 -1.11 -0.07 1.17
C PRO A 37 -1.59 1.14 0.38
N ASP A 38 -2.22 2.08 1.08
CA ASP A 38 -2.50 3.41 0.56
C ASP A 38 -1.37 4.37 0.95
N PHE A 39 -0.84 5.12 -0.02
CA PHE A 39 0.21 6.10 0.18
C PHE A 39 0.09 7.26 -0.81
N SER A 40 0.76 8.38 -0.51
CA SER A 40 0.76 9.56 -1.38
C SER A 40 1.31 9.20 -2.77
N GLY A 41 0.49 9.35 -3.82
CA GLY A 41 0.78 8.90 -5.18
C GLY A 41 -0.05 7.70 -5.64
N ASN A 42 -0.64 6.94 -4.71
CA ASN A 42 -1.57 5.82 -4.99
C ASN A 42 -2.92 5.97 -4.24
N ARG A 43 -3.18 7.17 -3.70
CA ARG A 43 -4.41 7.53 -2.96
C ARG A 43 -5.60 7.53 -3.90
N PHE A 44 -6.54 6.61 -3.68
CA PHE A 44 -7.83 6.63 -4.38
C PHE A 44 -8.98 6.39 -3.42
N TYR A 45 -9.51 7.49 -2.87
CA TYR A 45 -10.74 7.50 -2.08
C TYR A 45 -11.94 6.84 -2.79
N GLN A 46 -11.94 6.80 -4.13
CA GLN A 46 -12.97 6.16 -4.93
C GLN A 46 -13.04 4.64 -4.70
N SER A 47 -11.89 3.95 -4.59
CA SER A 47 -11.90 2.51 -4.27
C SER A 47 -12.36 2.23 -2.85
N LEU A 48 -12.07 3.14 -1.89
CA LEU A 48 -12.52 2.97 -0.51
C LEU A 48 -14.05 2.97 -0.46
N GLY A 49 -14.70 3.99 -1.05
CA GLY A 49 -16.15 4.09 -1.09
C GLY A 49 -16.81 2.89 -1.78
N ASN A 50 -16.22 2.39 -2.86
CA ASN A 50 -16.72 1.20 -3.53
C ASN A 50 -16.62 -0.04 -2.64
N ILE A 51 -15.50 -0.26 -1.95
CA ILE A 51 -15.32 -1.42 -1.05
C ILE A 51 -16.27 -1.35 0.15
N GLU A 52 -16.55 -0.16 0.67
CA GLU A 52 -17.54 0.01 1.75
C GLU A 52 -18.97 -0.31 1.28
N SER A 53 -19.28 -0.06 0.00
CA SER A 53 -20.59 -0.35 -0.59
C SER A 53 -20.74 -1.80 -1.08
N ASP A 54 -19.71 -2.34 -1.73
CA ASP A 54 -19.62 -3.70 -2.26
C ASP A 54 -18.20 -4.25 -2.03
N ARG A 55 -18.12 -5.32 -1.25
CA ARG A 55 -16.85 -5.91 -0.86
C ARG A 55 -16.23 -6.80 -1.94
N VAL A 56 -16.88 -7.01 -3.08
CA VAL A 56 -16.30 -7.83 -4.15
C VAL A 56 -15.21 -7.05 -4.88
N ALA A 57 -14.01 -7.63 -4.99
CA ALA A 57 -12.89 -7.03 -5.70
C ALA A 57 -12.24 -8.00 -6.68
N GLY A 58 -11.85 -7.47 -7.84
CA GLY A 58 -10.97 -8.13 -8.80
C GLY A 58 -9.68 -7.33 -8.97
N VAL A 59 -8.54 -8.01 -8.96
CA VAL A 59 -7.22 -7.40 -9.19
C VAL A 59 -6.49 -8.16 -10.27
N VAL A 60 -5.77 -7.43 -11.13
CA VAL A 60 -4.97 -8.01 -12.21
C VAL A 60 -3.54 -7.56 -12.06
N PHE A 61 -2.61 -8.52 -12.08
CA PHE A 61 -1.17 -8.30 -12.05
C PHE A 61 -0.57 -8.65 -13.42
N PRO A 62 -0.37 -7.66 -14.30
CA PRO A 62 0.34 -7.87 -15.56
C PRO A 62 1.85 -7.98 -15.31
N CYS A 63 2.49 -8.98 -15.90
CA CYS A 63 3.94 -9.11 -15.97
C CYS A 63 4.41 -8.66 -17.35
N PHE A 64 4.90 -7.43 -17.46
CA PHE A 64 5.34 -6.88 -18.74
C PHE A 64 6.62 -7.53 -19.29
N THR A 65 7.35 -8.27 -18.47
CA THR A 65 8.57 -8.99 -18.89
C THR A 65 8.25 -10.29 -19.61
N THR A 66 7.29 -11.07 -19.10
CA THR A 66 6.91 -12.37 -19.69
C THR A 66 5.65 -12.30 -20.54
N GLY A 67 4.87 -11.22 -20.43
CA GLY A 67 3.55 -11.11 -21.02
C GLY A 67 2.46 -11.80 -20.20
N ASP A 68 2.77 -12.42 -19.07
CA ASP A 68 1.80 -13.15 -18.25
C ASP A 68 0.83 -12.21 -17.52
N MET A 69 -0.38 -12.70 -17.24
CA MET A 69 -1.37 -12.00 -16.42
C MET A 69 -1.92 -12.90 -15.33
N LEU A 70 -1.86 -12.43 -14.08
CA LEU A 70 -2.52 -13.06 -12.95
C LEU A 70 -3.77 -12.26 -12.59
N HIS A 71 -4.93 -12.87 -12.78
CA HIS A 71 -6.21 -12.37 -12.31
C HIS A 71 -6.52 -12.99 -10.96
N VAL A 72 -6.93 -12.18 -9.99
CA VAL A 72 -7.42 -12.66 -8.69
C VAL A 72 -8.76 -12.01 -8.38
N THR A 73 -9.63 -12.77 -7.74
CA THR A 73 -10.90 -12.29 -7.20
C THR A 73 -10.94 -12.53 -5.71
N GLY A 74 -11.69 -11.71 -5.00
CA GLY A 74 -11.76 -11.81 -3.55
C GLY A 74 -12.77 -10.90 -2.90
N ILE A 75 -12.80 -10.98 -1.58
CA ILE A 75 -13.57 -10.09 -0.71
C ILE A 75 -12.60 -9.08 -0.10
N ALA A 76 -12.80 -7.82 -0.42
CA ALA A 76 -12.01 -6.69 0.04
C ALA A 76 -12.58 -6.04 1.29
N GLU A 77 -11.70 -5.49 2.10
CA GLU A 77 -12.02 -4.63 3.22
C GLU A 77 -10.92 -3.58 3.38
N ASN A 78 -11.31 -2.40 3.86
CA ASN A 78 -10.38 -1.36 4.22
C ASN A 78 -10.10 -1.46 5.72
N ILE A 79 -8.82 -1.44 6.08
CA ILE A 79 -8.35 -1.53 7.46
C ILE A 79 -7.61 -0.25 7.76
N TYR A 80 -7.91 0.34 8.93
CA TYR A 80 -7.49 1.68 9.30
C TYR A 80 -6.64 1.66 10.58
N ASP A 81 -5.80 2.69 10.72
CA ASP A 81 -5.08 3.08 11.94
C ASP A 81 -4.36 1.90 12.63
N ASP A 82 -4.60 1.68 13.91
CA ASP A 82 -3.92 0.67 14.74
C ASP A 82 -4.05 -0.75 14.19
N GLU A 83 -5.15 -1.06 13.50
CA GLU A 83 -5.35 -2.37 12.89
C GLU A 83 -4.51 -2.51 11.61
N ALA A 84 -4.43 -1.44 10.80
CA ALA A 84 -3.56 -1.40 9.63
C ALA A 84 -2.09 -1.51 10.03
N GLU A 85 -1.68 -0.76 11.06
CA GLU A 85 -0.30 -0.77 11.57
C GLU A 85 0.09 -2.12 12.16
N ARG A 86 -0.87 -2.87 12.71
CA ARG A 86 -0.63 -4.23 13.20
C ARG A 86 -0.29 -5.20 12.08
N ILE A 87 -0.93 -5.05 10.91
CA ILE A 87 -0.72 -5.91 9.75
C ILE A 87 0.52 -5.46 8.97
N MET A 88 0.64 -4.16 8.72
CA MET A 88 1.71 -3.54 7.95
C MET A 88 2.22 -2.30 8.69
N PRO A 89 3.31 -2.41 9.45
CA PRO A 89 3.81 -1.31 10.27
C PRO A 89 4.10 -0.02 9.50
N ARG A 90 3.75 1.11 10.13
CA ARG A 90 3.89 2.49 9.60
C ARG A 90 2.95 2.80 8.42
N VAL A 91 1.89 2.01 8.26
CA VAL A 91 0.84 2.25 7.28
C VAL A 91 -0.49 2.35 8.01
N THR A 92 -1.19 3.47 7.84
CA THR A 92 -2.44 3.77 8.55
C THR A 92 -3.69 3.38 7.75
N LEU A 93 -3.52 2.94 6.51
CA LEU A 93 -4.61 2.50 5.65
C LEU A 93 -4.12 1.43 4.69
N ILE A 94 -4.75 0.26 4.76
CA ILE A 94 -4.53 -0.83 3.82
C ILE A 94 -5.85 -1.33 3.27
N THR A 95 -5.86 -1.72 2.00
CA THR A 95 -6.92 -2.57 1.45
C THR A 95 -6.45 -4.03 1.57
N ARG A 96 -7.16 -4.83 2.36
CA ARG A 96 -6.94 -6.27 2.46
C ARG A 96 -7.96 -6.99 1.58
N ILE A 97 -7.52 -7.98 0.81
CA ILE A 97 -8.38 -8.79 -0.06
C ILE A 97 -8.17 -10.25 0.30
N LYS A 98 -9.22 -10.89 0.83
CA LYS A 98 -9.28 -12.35 0.98
C LYS A 98 -9.54 -12.97 -0.38
N LEU A 99 -8.59 -13.74 -0.91
CA LEU A 99 -8.72 -14.34 -2.23
C LEU A 99 -9.79 -15.45 -2.23
N THR A 100 -10.64 -15.44 -3.24
CA THR A 100 -11.67 -16.46 -3.50
C THR A 100 -11.39 -17.24 -4.78
N GLY A 101 -10.62 -16.68 -5.71
CA GLY A 101 -10.23 -17.34 -6.94
C GLY A 101 -9.04 -16.67 -7.61
N HIS A 102 -8.41 -17.40 -8.53
CA HIS A 102 -7.36 -16.87 -9.38
C HIS A 102 -7.38 -17.56 -10.74
N VAL A 103 -6.93 -16.83 -11.76
CA VAL A 103 -6.65 -17.34 -13.10
C VAL A 103 -5.31 -16.79 -13.53
N TRP A 104 -4.39 -17.68 -13.90
CA TRP A 104 -3.11 -17.31 -14.48
C TRP A 104 -3.14 -17.62 -15.97
N ILE A 105 -2.95 -16.58 -16.78
CA ILE A 105 -2.89 -16.68 -18.23
C ILE A 105 -1.46 -16.35 -18.65
N LYS A 106 -0.83 -17.30 -19.35
CA LYS A 106 0.53 -17.12 -19.87
C LYS A 106 0.49 -16.31 -21.17
N GLU A 107 1.48 -15.43 -21.35
CA GLU A 107 1.66 -14.65 -22.59
C GLU A 107 0.37 -13.96 -23.05
N ALA A 108 -0.42 -13.43 -22.10
CA ALA A 108 -1.72 -12.83 -22.35
C ALA A 108 -1.64 -11.38 -22.85
N LEU A 109 -0.54 -10.68 -22.52
CA LEU A 109 -0.31 -9.31 -22.96
C LEU A 109 0.15 -9.31 -24.42
N ASN A 110 -0.63 -8.66 -25.28
CA ASN A 110 -0.24 -8.37 -26.67
C ASN A 110 0.66 -7.12 -26.77
N LEU A 111 1.43 -6.82 -25.72
CA LEU A 111 2.26 -5.62 -25.61
C LEU A 111 3.69 -6.03 -25.26
N GLU A 112 4.66 -5.48 -26.00
CA GLU A 112 6.08 -5.68 -25.76
C GLU A 112 6.69 -4.38 -25.19
N LEU A 113 7.37 -4.48 -24.04
CA LEU A 113 8.09 -3.34 -23.46
C LEU A 113 9.41 -3.14 -24.23
N LEU A 114 9.49 -2.09 -25.04
CA LEU A 114 10.67 -1.81 -25.89
C LEU A 114 11.78 -1.03 -25.17
N ALA A 115 11.46 -0.39 -24.04
CA ALA A 115 12.39 0.39 -23.23
C ALA A 115 12.59 -0.27 -21.87
N PRO A 116 13.77 -0.15 -21.23
CA PRO A 116 13.96 -0.61 -19.86
C PRO A 116 12.99 0.10 -18.91
N GLU A 117 12.44 -0.64 -17.95
CA GLU A 117 11.52 -0.10 -16.96
C GLU A 117 12.28 0.85 -16.02
N GLU A 118 11.97 2.15 -16.09
CA GLU A 118 12.48 3.15 -15.15
C GLU A 118 11.43 3.47 -14.10
N TYR A 119 11.73 3.19 -12.83
CA TYR A 119 10.85 3.52 -11.73
C TYR A 119 10.93 5.01 -11.38
N SER A 120 9.81 5.56 -10.91
CA SER A 120 9.77 6.93 -10.41
C SER A 120 10.79 7.14 -9.29
N PRO A 121 11.61 8.22 -9.33
CA PRO A 121 12.53 8.55 -8.25
C PRO A 121 11.81 8.93 -6.95
N TYR A 122 10.48 9.12 -7.02
CA TYR A 122 9.61 9.46 -5.89
C TYR A 122 8.84 8.26 -5.33
N ASN A 123 9.21 7.04 -5.71
CA ASN A 123 8.59 5.85 -5.12
C ASN A 123 8.84 5.83 -3.60
N PRO A 124 7.77 5.65 -2.79
CA PRO A 124 7.95 5.55 -1.35
C PRO A 124 8.71 4.27 -0.99
N PRO A 125 9.31 4.20 0.20
CA PRO A 125 9.88 2.97 0.73
C PRO A 125 8.84 1.85 0.74
N VAL A 126 9.28 0.63 0.43
CA VAL A 126 8.40 -0.53 0.49
C VAL A 126 8.13 -0.89 1.94
N HIS A 127 6.86 -0.99 2.30
CA HIS A 127 6.42 -1.48 3.60
C HIS A 127 6.29 -3.02 3.58
N TYR A 128 6.63 -3.64 4.71
CA TYR A 128 6.58 -5.09 4.92
C TYR A 128 5.47 -5.43 5.90
N LEU A 129 4.92 -6.64 5.79
CA LEU A 129 4.00 -7.17 6.79
C LEU A 129 4.72 -7.38 8.12
N ALA A 130 4.00 -7.26 9.23
CA ALA A 130 4.56 -7.52 10.57
C ALA A 130 5.21 -8.92 10.66
N ILE A 131 4.56 -9.93 10.07
CA ILE A 131 5.07 -11.30 10.00
C ILE A 131 6.36 -11.43 9.18
N GLU A 132 6.56 -10.59 8.17
CA GLU A 132 7.79 -10.58 7.37
C GLU A 132 8.92 -9.95 8.17
N LEU A 133 8.65 -8.86 8.88
CA LEU A 133 9.62 -8.20 9.74
C LEU A 133 10.08 -9.12 10.88
N GLU A 134 9.16 -9.84 11.51
CA GLU A 134 9.48 -10.85 12.53
C GLU A 134 10.41 -11.93 11.99
N LYS A 135 10.13 -12.47 10.79
CA LYS A 135 11.01 -13.44 10.12
C LYS A 135 12.39 -12.87 9.79
N MET A 136 12.49 -11.57 9.56
CA MET A 136 13.75 -10.86 9.34
C MET A 136 14.47 -10.46 10.64
N GLY A 137 13.90 -10.77 11.82
CA GLY A 137 14.45 -10.35 13.11
C GLY A 137 14.35 -8.84 13.35
N LYS A 138 13.49 -8.13 12.60
CA LYS A 138 13.24 -6.69 12.75
C LYS A 138 11.99 -6.47 13.60
N PRO A 139 11.98 -5.47 14.51
CA PRO A 139 10.80 -5.18 15.30
C PRO A 139 9.69 -4.64 14.40
N ALA A 140 8.50 -5.25 14.49
CA ALA A 140 7.30 -4.79 13.79
C ALA A 140 6.78 -3.45 14.37
N LYS A 141 6.94 -3.21 15.67
CA LYS A 141 6.58 -1.92 16.26
C LYS A 141 7.74 -0.92 16.18
N PRO A 142 7.48 0.35 15.85
CA PRO A 142 8.46 1.39 16.08
C PRO A 142 8.82 1.40 17.57
N ASP A 143 10.11 1.51 17.85
CA ASP A 143 10.61 1.84 19.18
C ASP A 143 9.92 3.15 19.59
N ASN A 144 9.30 3.21 20.78
CA ASN A 144 8.64 4.40 21.35
C ASN A 144 9.68 5.47 21.69
N SER A 145 10.51 5.83 20.72
CA SER A 145 11.60 6.78 20.84
C SER A 145 10.97 8.14 21.02
N ARG A 146 11.10 8.71 22.21
CA ARG A 146 10.64 10.06 22.45
C ARG A 146 11.64 11.05 21.84
N ALA A 147 11.08 12.12 21.31
CA ALA A 147 11.82 13.26 20.81
C ALA A 147 11.50 14.46 21.69
N THR A 148 12.52 15.13 22.22
CA THR A 148 12.36 16.36 23.01
C THR A 148 12.58 17.55 22.09
N LEU A 149 11.62 18.47 22.03
CA LEU A 149 11.78 19.72 21.30
C LEU A 149 12.81 20.60 22.02
N LEU A 150 13.95 20.85 21.36
CA LEU A 150 15.04 21.67 21.89
C LEU A 150 14.88 23.15 21.54
N ASP A 151 14.51 23.45 20.29
CA ASP A 151 14.53 24.82 19.78
C ASP A 151 13.45 25.03 18.71
N ILE A 152 12.90 26.24 18.67
CA ILE A 152 12.01 26.73 17.61
C ILE A 152 12.60 28.03 17.07
N LYS A 153 13.17 27.98 15.86
CA LYS A 153 13.75 29.13 15.18
C LYS A 153 12.88 29.59 14.01
N LYS A 154 12.31 30.78 14.11
CA LYS A 154 11.59 31.40 13.00
C LYS A 154 12.59 31.85 11.92
N LEU A 155 12.43 31.34 10.71
CA LEU A 155 13.32 31.66 9.57
C LEU A 155 12.72 32.75 8.68
N THR A 156 11.41 32.72 8.47
CA THR A 156 10.67 33.75 7.72
C THR A 156 9.31 34.00 8.35
N LYS A 157 8.47 34.86 7.74
CA LYS A 157 7.10 35.10 8.22
C LYS A 157 6.29 33.80 8.35
N ASN A 158 6.51 32.84 7.44
CA ASN A 158 5.70 31.62 7.30
C ASN A 158 6.50 30.32 7.47
N ILE A 159 7.81 30.40 7.77
CA ILE A 159 8.67 29.21 7.92
C ILE A 159 9.34 29.26 9.30
N SER A 160 9.17 28.18 10.06
CA SER A 160 9.85 27.94 11.33
C SER A 160 10.56 26.60 11.28
N ARG A 161 11.76 26.55 11.87
CA ARG A 161 12.54 25.34 12.08
C ARG A 161 12.30 24.85 13.51
N PHE A 162 11.99 23.57 13.64
CA PHE A 162 11.87 22.88 14.92
C PHE A 162 13.05 21.91 15.04
N THR A 163 13.81 22.00 16.13
CA THR A 163 14.94 21.11 16.39
C THR A 163 14.57 20.15 17.50
N PHE A 164 14.70 18.86 17.25
CA PHE A 164 14.39 17.82 18.23
C PHE A 164 15.64 17.00 18.56
N GLU A 165 15.76 16.60 19.82
CA GLU A 165 16.71 15.58 20.28
C GLU A 165 15.98 14.26 20.48
N LEU A 166 16.55 13.18 19.95
CA LEU A 166 16.00 11.83 20.11
C LEU A 166 16.66 11.14 21.31
N GLU A 167 15.87 10.47 22.16
CA GLU A 167 16.39 9.65 23.27
C GLU A 167 17.40 8.59 22.80
N LYS A 168 17.20 8.06 21.59
CA LYS A 168 18.13 7.16 20.90
C LYS A 168 18.65 7.85 19.65
N LYS A 169 19.98 7.97 19.51
CA LYS A 169 20.60 8.50 18.29
C LYS A 169 20.29 7.59 17.10
N VAL A 170 19.56 8.11 16.13
CA VAL A 170 19.31 7.41 14.86
C VAL A 170 20.42 7.78 13.89
N THR A 171 21.06 6.77 13.30
CA THR A 171 22.01 7.00 12.21
C THR A 171 21.21 7.00 10.90
N PHE A 172 20.95 8.17 10.35
CA PHE A 172 20.27 8.32 9.06
C PHE A 172 21.29 8.60 7.96
N LYS A 173 21.23 7.86 6.85
CA LYS A 173 21.93 8.21 5.61
C LYS A 173 20.94 8.94 4.69
N PRO A 174 21.11 10.25 4.44
CA PRO A 174 20.30 10.95 3.45
C PRO A 174 20.49 10.31 2.06
N GLY A 175 19.38 10.01 1.38
CA GLY A 175 19.41 9.42 0.03
C GLY A 175 19.65 7.91 -0.05
N GLY A 176 19.56 7.18 1.06
CA GLY A 176 19.56 5.71 1.04
C GLY A 176 18.19 5.16 0.70
N TYR A 177 18.00 4.72 -0.56
CA TYR A 177 16.87 3.94 -1.04
C TYR A 177 16.72 2.62 -0.27
#